data_AF-A0A9P9I7V7-F1
#
_entry.id   AF-A0A9P9I7V7-F1
#
_cell.length_a   1.000
_cell.length_b   1.000
_cell.length_c   1.000
_cell.angle_alpha   90.00
_cell.angle_beta   90.00
_cell.angle_gamma   90.00
#
_symmetry.space_group_name_H-M   'P 1'
#
loop_
_entity.id
_entity.type
_entity.pdbx_description
1 polymer ?
#
loop_
_entity_poly.entity_id
_entity_poly.type
_entity_poly.pdbx_seq_one_letter_code
_entity_poly.pdbx_strand_id
1 'polypeptide(L)' 'NLALVLQYQGKYEEAKEMNRRALEGTEKALGKEYPNTLTSAYCLAFLFHQQ' A
#
# COMPACT_ATOMS: atom_id res chain seq x y z
N ASN A 1 -2.91 -8.75 -1.36
CA ASN A 1 -1.47 -9.09 -1.40
C ASN A 1 -0.84 -9.03 -2.80
N LEU A 2 -1.35 -8.24 -3.75
CA LEU A 2 -0.73 -8.07 -5.07
C LEU A 2 0.48 -7.12 -5.04
N ALA A 3 0.44 -6.07 -4.21
CA ALA A 3 1.57 -5.15 -4.04
C ALA A 3 2.83 -5.83 -3.44
N LEU A 4 2.66 -6.80 -2.53
CA LEU A 4 3.77 -7.63 -2.02
C LEU A 4 4.40 -8.48 -3.13
N VAL A 5 3.57 -9.05 -4.00
CA VAL A 5 4.06 -9.82 -5.16
C VAL A 5 4.86 -8.94 -6.12
N LEU A 6 4.43 -7.71 -6.36
CA LEU A 6 5.17 -6.73 -7.16
C LEU A 6 6.50 -6.33 -6.51
N GLN A 7 6.52 -6.20 -5.18
CA GLN A 7 7.75 -5.93 -4.42
C GLN A 7 8.76 -7.07 -4.58
N TYR A 8 8.34 -8.32 -4.44
CA TYR A 8 9.22 -9.48 -4.64
C TYR A 8 9.75 -9.60 -6.08
N GLN A 9 9.10 -8.96 -7.05
CA GLN A 9 9.56 -8.86 -8.44
C GLN A 9 10.45 -7.65 -8.70
N GLY A 10 10.79 -6.85 -7.68
CA GLY A 10 11.59 -5.62 -7.81
C GLY A 10 10.82 -4.44 -8.42
N LYS A 11 9.50 -4.57 -8.60
CA LYS A 11 8.63 -3.54 -9.20
C LYS A 11 8.09 -2.58 -8.14
N TYR A 12 9.00 -1.90 -7.45
CA TYR A 12 8.67 -1.04 -6.31
C TYR A 12 7.72 0.11 -6.66
N GLU A 13 7.86 0.73 -7.83
CA GLU A 13 6.99 1.84 -8.25
C GLU A 13 5.55 1.38 -8.56
N GLU A 14 5.37 0.22 -9.21
CA GLU A 14 4.04 -0.38 -9.42
C GLU A 14 3.39 -0.76 -8.09
N ALA A 15 4.18 -1.28 -7.13
CA ALA A 15 3.70 -1.63 -5.79
C ALA A 15 3.29 -0.38 -4.97
N LYS A 16 4.02 0.73 -5.09
CA LYS A 16 3.68 2.01 -4.44
C LYS A 16 2.39 2.58 -4.99
N GLU A 17 2.24 2.67 -6.31
CA GLU A 17 1.04 3.24 -6.92
C GLU A 17 -0.21 2.41 -6.61
N MET A 18 -0.07 1.09 -6.59
CA MET A 18 -1.15 0.19 -6.19
C MET A 18 -1.57 0.39 -4.72
N ASN A 19 -0.60 0.48 -3.80
CA ASN A 19 -0.89 0.74 -2.39
C ASN A 19 -1.49 2.14 -2.18
N ARG A 20 -1.05 3.15 -2.92
CA ARG A 20 -1.62 4.51 -2.86
C ARG A 20 -3.08 4.53 -3.26
N ARG A 21 -3.42 3.90 -4.39
CA ARG A 21 -4.81 3.77 -4.85
C ARG A 21 -5.68 3.00 -3.86
N ALA A 22 -5.15 1.92 -3.27
CA ALA A 22 -5.86 1.15 -2.25
C ALA A 22 -6.10 1.99 -0.98
N LEU A 23 -5.09 2.77 -0.56
CA LEU A 23 -5.20 3.67 0.58
C LEU A 23 -6.27 4.75 0.35
N GLU A 24 -6.22 5.45 -0.79
CA GLU A 24 -7.23 6.47 -1.14
C GLU A 24 -8.65 5.90 -1.19
N GLY A 25 -8.81 4.70 -1.78
CA GLY A 25 -10.11 4.02 -1.82
C GLY A 25 -10.61 3.61 -0.44
N THR A 26 -9.72 3.13 0.43
CA THR A 26 -10.06 2.68 1.78
C THR A 26 -10.34 3.87 2.70
N GLU A 27 -9.57 4.96 2.62
CA GLU A 27 -9.82 6.20 3.34
C GLU A 27 -11.18 6.80 2.94
N LYS A 28 -11.52 6.79 1.65
CA LYS A 28 -12.79 7.32 1.16
C LYS A 28 -13.99 6.46 1.58
N ALA A 29 -13.82 5.14 1.62
CA ALA A 29 -14.91 4.20 1.92
C ALA A 29 -15.13 3.99 3.42
N LEU A 30 -14.05 3.95 4.20
CA LEU A 30 -14.08 3.53 5.61
C LEU A 30 -13.54 4.59 6.56
N GLY A 31 -12.80 5.59 6.08
CA GLY A 31 -12.12 6.58 6.91
C GLY A 31 -10.72 6.14 7.33
N LYS A 32 -10.00 7.08 7.96
CA LYS A 32 -8.55 6.96 8.24
C LYS A 32 -8.21 5.97 9.36
N GLU A 33 -9.16 5.71 10.26
CA GLU A 33 -8.93 4.89 11.46
C GLU A 33 -9.21 3.39 11.25
N TYR A 34 -9.68 2.99 10.06
CA TYR A 34 -9.99 1.59 9.83
C TYR A 34 -8.73 0.71 9.72
N PRO A 35 -8.72 -0.49 10.32
CA PRO A 35 -7.57 -1.40 10.33
C PRO A 35 -6.99 -1.73 8.93
N ASN A 36 -7.85 -1.77 7.91
CA ASN A 36 -7.43 -2.02 6.53
C ASN A 36 -6.67 -0.82 5.91
N THR A 37 -7.00 0.40 6.32
CA THR A 37 -6.28 1.62 5.96
C THR A 37 -4.86 1.58 6.54
N LEU A 38 -4.72 1.17 7.80
CA LEU A 38 -3.42 1.01 8.48
C LEU A 38 -2.54 -0.06 7.81
N THR A 39 -3.13 -1.17 7.35
CA THR A 39 -2.38 -2.22 6.65
C THR A 39 -1.82 -1.76 5.31
N SER A 40 -2.58 -0.94 4.58
CA SER A 40 -2.16 -0.36 3.29
C SER A 40 -1.08 0.70 3.49
N ALA A 41 -1.22 1.54 4.52
CA ALA A 41 -0.21 2.52 4.92
C ALA A 41 1.09 1.85 5.40
N TYR A 42 1.00 0.75 6.15
CA TYR A 42 2.16 -0.04 6.59
C TYR A 42 2.92 -0.65 5.40
N CYS A 43 2.20 -1.23 4.42
CA CYS A 43 2.82 -1.74 3.20
C CYS A 43 3.52 -0.63 2.41
N LEU A 44 2.93 0.57 2.36
CA LEU A 44 3.55 1.73 1.72
C LEU A 44 4.83 2.17 2.45
N ALA A 45 4.78 2.27 3.79
CA ALA A 45 5.94 2.62 4.61
C ALA A 45 7.10 1.61 4.47
N PHE A 46 6.78 0.32 4.41
CA PHE A 46 7.77 -0.73 4.15
C PHE A 46 8.41 -0.60 2.76
N LEU A 47 7.62 -0.26 1.73
CA LEU A 47 8.12 -0.01 0.38
C LEU A 47 9.05 1.20 0.31
N PHE A 48 8.78 2.26 1.07
CA PHE A 48 9.67 3.43 1.15
C PHE A 48 10.98 3.14 1.88
N HIS A 49 11.00 2.17 2.82
CA HIS A 49 12.20 1.81 3.57
C HIS A 49 13.13 0.84 2.82
N GLN A 50 12.61 0.14 1.80
CA GLN A 50 13.36 -0.81 0.96
C GLN A 50 14.05 -0.14 -0.25
N GLN A 51 14.14 1.19 -0.27
CA GLN A 51 14.73 2.01 -1.33
C GLN A 51 15.92 2.82 -0.79
#